data_AF-A0A1W9WZ19-F1
#
_entry.id   AF-A0A1W9WZ19-F1
#
_cell.length_a   1.000
_cell.length_b   1.000
_cell.length_c   1.000
_cell.angle_alpha   90.00
_cell.angle_beta   90.00
_cell.angle_gamma   90.00
#
_symmetry.space_group_name_H-M   'P 1'
#
loop_
_entity.id
_entity.type
_entity.pdbx_description
1 polymer ?
#
loop_
_entity_poly.entity_id
_entity_poly.type
_entity_poly.pdbx_seq_one_letter_code
_entity_poly.pdbx_strand_id
1 'polypeptide(L)'
;MDNKIIITAAITGSVHIPTMSDYLPITPDEIVEDAVRAWEAGAAIAHIHVRNPENGMPVSDPDLFMEVHTKIKERCNLVLLPTTGGGMNQTTEEKLIPIKKLEPEMCSFDPAPFNFGIFQIAGRFKEFKNEWEKEYLELCKNVTFRPTFNDDIIYAKTFLEIDTKPEFEIYELGHVSYVKWLMEENLVKTPVHLQFVFGPMVGWMTPSVKHLVLIHDEAKEVLGEENFTWSVAAGGRFQIPITTTAIAMGAQNVRVGLEDSIYAGKGVMAKASADQVTMIKNVAKEMSLLPATSDEAREILGLKGLDKVNF
;
A
#
# COMPACT_ATOMS: atom_id res chain seq x y z
N MET A 1 3.02 -14.85 19.72
CA MET A 1 3.02 -13.36 19.64
C MET A 1 1.58 -12.88 19.51
N ASP A 2 0.65 -13.46 20.28
CA ASP A 2 -0.72 -13.69 19.77
C ASP A 2 -1.66 -12.48 19.90
N ASN A 3 -1.16 -11.35 20.41
CA ASN A 3 -1.94 -10.12 20.63
C ASN A 3 -1.35 -8.89 19.91
N LYS A 4 -0.63 -9.08 18.80
CA LYS A 4 -0.04 -7.99 18.01
C LYS A 4 -0.76 -7.81 16.68
N ILE A 5 -0.96 -6.54 16.29
CA ILE A 5 -1.48 -6.15 14.97
C ILE A 5 -0.51 -5.18 14.31
N ILE A 6 -0.05 -5.50 13.11
CA ILE A 6 0.73 -4.57 12.29
C ILE A 6 -0.23 -3.49 11.77
N ILE A 7 0.17 -2.23 11.87
CA ILE A 7 -0.53 -1.13 11.23
C ILE A 7 0.40 -0.56 10.16
N THR A 8 -0.07 -0.61 8.92
CA THR A 8 0.57 0.03 7.77
C THR A 8 -0.06 1.41 7.53
N ALA A 9 0.78 2.43 7.40
CA ALA A 9 0.36 3.78 7.04
C ALA A 9 0.73 4.08 5.57
N ALA A 10 -0.26 4.16 4.69
CA ALA A 10 -0.09 4.56 3.30
C ALA A 10 -0.19 6.08 3.15
N ILE A 11 0.96 6.73 2.91
CA ILE A 11 1.16 8.14 3.24
C ILE A 11 0.51 9.09 2.24
N THR A 12 0.64 8.85 0.94
CA THR A 12 0.16 9.82 -0.07
C THR A 12 -0.41 9.19 -1.33
N GLY A 13 0.10 8.04 -1.76
CA GLY A 13 -0.37 7.33 -2.94
C GLY A 13 -0.31 8.09 -4.25
N SER A 14 -1.15 7.62 -5.18
CA SER A 14 -1.33 8.23 -6.50
C SER A 14 -2.80 8.53 -6.85
N VAL A 15 -3.77 7.99 -6.10
CA VAL A 15 -5.21 8.16 -6.37
C VAL A 15 -5.71 9.57 -6.02
N HIS A 16 -5.42 10.04 -4.80
CA HIS A 16 -5.81 11.37 -4.37
C HIS A 16 -4.95 12.44 -5.06
N ILE A 17 -5.58 13.57 -5.38
CA ILE A 17 -4.96 14.73 -6.04
C ILE A 17 -4.97 15.94 -5.08
N PRO A 18 -4.07 16.93 -5.26
CA PRO A 18 -3.99 18.11 -4.39
C PRO A 18 -5.30 18.88 -4.20
N THR A 19 -6.20 18.85 -5.18
CA THR A 19 -7.54 19.49 -5.09
C THR A 19 -8.42 18.86 -4.00
N MET A 20 -8.21 17.59 -3.63
CA MET A 20 -9.10 16.89 -2.70
C MET A 20 -8.83 17.21 -1.23
N SER A 21 -7.60 17.59 -0.88
CA SER A 21 -7.18 17.85 0.50
C SER A 21 -5.97 18.76 0.54
N ASP A 22 -5.98 19.75 1.43
CA ASP A 22 -4.80 20.57 1.76
C ASP A 22 -3.79 19.83 2.64
N TYR A 23 -4.15 18.64 3.14
CA TYR A 23 -3.30 17.81 4.00
C TYR A 23 -2.65 16.64 3.27
N LEU A 24 -2.86 16.50 1.96
CA LEU A 24 -2.21 15.45 1.17
C LEU A 24 -0.70 15.75 1.09
N PRO A 25 0.20 14.88 1.59
CA PRO A 25 1.64 15.14 1.54
C PRO A 25 2.15 15.14 0.10
N ILE A 26 2.87 16.19 -0.31
CA ILE A 26 3.35 16.37 -1.68
C ILE A 26 4.87 16.34 -1.74
N THR A 27 5.53 17.21 -0.98
CA THR A 27 6.99 17.34 -1.00
C THR A 27 7.67 16.20 -0.23
N PRO A 28 8.96 15.90 -0.49
CA PRO A 28 9.72 14.92 0.29
C PRO A 28 9.63 15.18 1.80
N ASP A 29 9.78 16.43 2.24
CA ASP A 29 9.73 16.78 3.66
C ASP A 29 8.33 16.55 4.26
N GLU A 30 7.25 16.87 3.54
CA GLU A 30 5.89 16.58 4.01
C GLU A 30 5.64 15.07 4.12
N ILE A 31 6.12 14.28 3.16
CA ILE A 31 6.00 12.82 3.18
C ILE A 31 6.78 12.24 4.37
N VAL A 32 8.01 12.72 4.61
CA VAL A 32 8.84 12.32 5.76
C VAL A 32 8.15 12.66 7.08
N GLU A 33 7.65 13.89 7.23
CA GLU A 33 6.96 14.30 8.47
C GLU A 33 5.69 13.49 8.72
N ASP A 34 4.88 13.24 7.69
CA ASP A 34 3.65 12.45 7.84
C ASP A 34 3.96 11.00 8.21
N ALA A 35 4.99 10.40 7.58
CA ALA A 35 5.45 9.05 7.91
C ALA A 35 5.96 8.94 9.36
N VAL A 36 6.78 9.88 9.81
CA VAL A 36 7.29 9.88 11.19
C VAL A 36 6.14 10.08 12.19
N ARG A 37 5.19 10.97 11.92
CA ARG A 37 4.00 11.13 12.77
C ARG A 37 3.14 9.86 12.81
N ALA A 38 3.02 9.15 11.69
CA ALA A 38 2.32 7.87 11.64
C ALA A 38 3.03 6.81 12.49
N TRP A 39 4.37 6.75 12.44
CA TRP A 39 5.18 5.88 13.31
C TRP A 39 4.99 6.20 14.79
N GLU A 40 5.10 7.47 15.18
CA GLU A 40 4.86 7.93 16.55
C GLU A 40 3.45 7.56 17.05
N ALA A 41 2.45 7.58 16.15
CA ALA A 41 1.10 7.15 16.46
C ALA A 41 0.98 5.62 16.65
N GLY A 42 1.88 4.83 16.08
CA GLY A 42 1.96 3.37 16.24
C GLY A 42 1.94 2.57 14.94
N ALA A 43 2.20 3.18 13.78
CA ALA A 43 2.42 2.45 12.54
C ALA A 43 3.78 1.74 12.58
N ALA A 44 3.80 0.49 12.10
CA ALA A 44 5.01 -0.31 12.00
C ALA A 44 5.64 -0.25 10.60
N ILE A 45 4.79 -0.03 9.58
CA ILE A 45 5.14 0.02 8.17
C ILE A 45 4.62 1.33 7.57
N ALA A 46 5.40 1.97 6.72
CA ALA A 46 4.95 3.08 5.88
C ALA A 46 5.02 2.68 4.41
N HIS A 47 3.88 2.75 3.72
CA HIS A 47 3.78 2.57 2.27
C HIS A 47 4.00 3.92 1.59
N ILE A 48 5.02 3.98 0.74
CA ILE A 48 5.59 5.23 0.23
C ILE A 48 5.39 5.33 -1.28
N HIS A 49 4.78 6.44 -1.67
CA HIS A 49 4.84 7.02 -3.00
C HIS A 49 5.59 8.36 -2.92
N VAL A 50 6.13 8.80 -4.06
CA VAL A 50 6.67 10.16 -4.22
C VAL A 50 5.88 10.91 -5.27
N ARG A 51 5.91 12.24 -5.16
CA ARG A 51 5.21 13.16 -6.03
C ARG A 51 6.18 14.23 -6.52
N ASN A 52 5.85 14.84 -7.66
CA ASN A 52 6.54 16.03 -8.12
C ASN A 52 6.38 17.13 -7.04
N PRO A 53 7.49 17.63 -6.45
CA PRO A 53 7.42 18.57 -5.33
C PRO A 53 6.77 19.91 -5.68
N GLU A 54 6.72 20.29 -6.96
CA GLU A 54 6.18 21.58 -7.40
C GLU A 54 4.66 21.57 -7.52
N ASN A 55 4.06 20.43 -7.91
CA ASN A 55 2.64 20.39 -8.31
C ASN A 55 1.86 19.15 -7.81
N GLY A 56 2.50 18.22 -7.10
CA GLY A 56 1.86 17.04 -6.53
C GLY A 56 1.54 15.90 -7.49
N MET A 57 1.96 15.99 -8.76
CA MET A 57 1.77 14.92 -9.73
C MET A 57 2.49 13.64 -9.28
N PRO A 58 1.85 12.46 -9.28
CA PRO A 58 2.54 11.21 -8.99
C PRO A 58 3.71 10.99 -9.96
N VAL A 59 4.88 10.66 -9.42
CA VAL A 59 6.08 10.34 -10.19
C VAL A 59 6.75 9.09 -9.63
N SER A 60 7.72 8.55 -10.36
CA SER A 60 8.51 7.39 -9.90
C SER A 60 10.00 7.68 -9.98
N ASP A 61 10.36 8.88 -9.52
CA ASP A 61 11.74 9.37 -9.49
C ASP A 61 12.56 8.62 -8.42
N PRO A 62 13.58 7.84 -8.81
CA PRO A 62 14.42 7.08 -7.87
C PRO A 62 15.19 7.96 -6.87
N ASP A 63 15.49 9.21 -7.22
CA ASP A 63 16.22 10.14 -6.35
C ASP A 63 15.29 10.68 -5.25
N LEU A 64 14.05 11.01 -5.58
CA LEU A 64 13.05 11.40 -4.57
C LEU A 64 12.74 10.25 -3.62
N PHE A 65 12.62 9.03 -4.15
CA PHE A 65 12.45 7.83 -3.33
C PHE A 65 13.62 7.65 -2.36
N MET A 66 14.86 7.76 -2.84
CA MET A 66 16.08 7.70 -2.04
C MET A 66 16.08 8.76 -0.94
N GLU A 67 15.79 10.01 -1.29
CA GLU A 67 15.74 11.13 -0.35
C GLU A 67 14.74 10.87 0.79
N VAL A 68 13.49 10.51 0.44
CA VAL A 68 12.44 10.25 1.43
C VAL A 68 12.81 9.06 2.33
N HIS A 69 13.30 7.96 1.77
CA HIS A 69 13.64 6.77 2.55
C HIS A 69 14.81 7.02 3.50
N THR A 70 15.86 7.69 3.03
CA THR A 70 17.02 8.08 3.84
C THR A 70 16.58 8.95 5.02
N LYS A 71 15.83 10.03 4.75
CA LYS A 71 15.37 10.97 5.77
C LYS A 71 14.46 10.33 6.82
N ILE A 72 13.60 9.37 6.43
CA ILE A 72 12.77 8.64 7.40
C ILE A 72 13.62 7.71 8.27
N LYS A 73 14.56 6.97 7.65
CA LYS A 73 15.47 6.04 8.36
C LYS A 73 16.35 6.74 9.38
N GLU A 74 16.77 7.98 9.12
CA GLU A 74 17.53 8.81 10.08
C GLU A 74 16.72 9.17 11.33
N ARG A 75 15.39 9.13 11.26
CA ARG A 75 14.50 9.58 12.34
C ARG A 75 13.81 8.44 13.08
N CYS A 76 13.55 7.31 12.43
CA CYS A 76 12.84 6.20 13.01
C CYS A 76 13.16 4.87 12.31
N ASN A 77 12.73 3.76 12.92
CA ASN A 77 12.98 2.41 12.42
C ASN A 77 11.80 1.81 11.63
N LEU A 78 10.94 2.64 11.03
CA LEU A 78 9.84 2.17 10.17
C LEU A 78 10.31 1.13 9.14
N VAL A 79 9.48 0.12 8.88
CA VAL A 79 9.62 -0.66 7.66
C VAL A 79 9.12 0.22 6.52
N LEU A 80 9.98 0.49 5.53
CA LEU A 80 9.63 1.34 4.39
C LEU A 80 9.32 0.46 3.18
N LEU A 81 8.08 0.60 2.71
CA LEU A 81 7.51 -0.16 1.61
C LEU A 81 7.30 0.80 0.44
N PRO A 82 8.27 0.96 -0.49
CA PRO A 82 8.05 1.72 -1.71
C PRO A 82 7.10 0.98 -2.65
N THR A 83 6.27 1.75 -3.35
CA THR A 83 5.40 1.21 -4.40
C THR A 83 6.17 0.70 -5.63
N THR A 84 5.61 -0.30 -6.32
CA THR A 84 5.98 -0.67 -7.69
C THR A 84 4.90 -0.35 -8.72
N GLY A 85 3.76 0.22 -8.31
CA GLY A 85 2.64 0.51 -9.21
C GLY A 85 3.05 1.47 -10.34
N GLY A 86 3.92 2.43 -10.02
CA GLY A 86 4.52 3.38 -10.96
C GLY A 86 3.52 4.27 -11.69
N GLY A 87 4.00 4.97 -12.71
CA GLY A 87 3.18 5.70 -13.67
C GLY A 87 2.49 4.76 -14.67
N MET A 88 1.30 5.15 -15.13
CA MET A 88 0.48 4.34 -16.07
C MET A 88 1.16 4.05 -17.42
N ASN A 89 2.19 4.80 -17.79
CA ASN A 89 2.92 4.67 -19.07
C ASN A 89 4.34 4.08 -18.91
N GLN A 90 4.74 3.66 -17.71
CA GLN A 90 6.07 3.12 -17.49
C GLN A 90 6.13 1.62 -17.82
N THR A 91 7.26 1.21 -18.40
CA THR A 91 7.64 -0.19 -18.56
C THR A 91 7.97 -0.85 -17.21
N THR A 92 7.93 -2.18 -17.17
CA THR A 92 8.33 -2.98 -16.01
C THR A 92 9.71 -2.63 -15.47
N GLU A 93 10.69 -2.44 -16.35
CA GLU A 93 12.05 -2.10 -15.93
C GLU A 93 12.13 -0.69 -15.32
N GLU A 94 11.42 0.29 -15.89
CA GLU A 94 11.37 1.65 -15.32
C GLU A 94 10.76 1.69 -13.93
N LYS A 95 9.71 0.89 -13.70
CA LYS A 95 9.06 0.76 -12.38
C LYS A 95 9.96 0.09 -11.34
N LEU A 96 10.88 -0.77 -11.77
CA LEU A 96 11.84 -1.46 -10.90
C LEU A 96 13.07 -0.63 -10.56
N ILE A 97 13.35 0.49 -11.27
CA ILE A 97 14.55 1.31 -10.99
C ILE A 97 14.60 1.78 -9.52
N PRO A 98 13.55 2.36 -8.92
CA PRO A 98 13.59 2.75 -7.52
C PRO A 98 13.84 1.57 -6.58
N ILE A 99 13.23 0.41 -6.85
CA ILE A 99 13.37 -0.78 -6.00
C ILE A 99 14.78 -1.35 -6.06
N LYS A 100 15.35 -1.50 -7.26
CA LYS A 100 16.73 -1.96 -7.46
C LYS A 100 17.74 -0.98 -6.82
N LYS A 101 17.40 0.31 -6.75
CA LYS A 101 18.24 1.32 -6.10
C LYS A 101 18.15 1.27 -4.58
N LEU A 102 16.95 1.15 -4.02
CA LEU A 102 16.70 1.17 -2.58
C LEU A 102 17.00 -0.16 -1.89
N GLU A 103 16.89 -1.28 -2.62
CA GLU A 103 16.90 -2.64 -2.06
C GLU A 103 16.07 -2.74 -0.76
N PRO A 104 14.77 -2.39 -0.78
CA PRO A 104 13.99 -2.22 0.44
C PRO A 104 13.69 -3.56 1.13
N GLU A 105 13.29 -3.53 2.39
CA GLU A 105 12.89 -4.75 3.12
C GLU A 105 11.68 -5.44 2.48
N MET A 106 10.73 -4.63 2.01
CA MET A 106 9.55 -5.06 1.29
C MET A 106 9.13 -3.99 0.27
N CYS A 107 8.32 -4.34 -0.71
CA CYS A 107 7.74 -3.39 -1.66
C CYS A 107 6.35 -3.88 -2.10
N SER A 108 5.53 -2.99 -2.65
CA SER A 108 4.23 -3.43 -3.21
C SER A 108 4.49 -4.23 -4.47
N PHE A 109 3.58 -5.13 -4.82
CA PHE A 109 3.56 -5.84 -6.08
C PHE A 109 2.11 -6.04 -6.47
N ASP A 110 1.69 -5.45 -7.59
CA ASP A 110 0.35 -5.66 -8.15
C ASP A 110 0.40 -6.84 -9.14
N PRO A 111 0.14 -8.10 -8.71
CA PRO A 111 0.14 -9.23 -9.63
C PRO A 111 -1.12 -9.17 -10.48
N ALA A 112 -0.97 -9.48 -11.77
CA ALA A 112 -2.06 -9.62 -12.73
C ALA A 112 -2.70 -8.29 -13.24
N PRO A 113 -3.28 -8.33 -14.45
CA PRO A 113 -3.91 -7.17 -15.06
C PRO A 113 -5.29 -6.85 -14.48
N PHE A 114 -5.57 -5.56 -14.31
CA PHE A 114 -6.87 -5.05 -13.88
C PHE A 114 -7.12 -3.61 -14.37
N ASN A 115 -8.36 -3.15 -14.26
CA ASN A 115 -8.71 -1.77 -14.59
C ASN A 115 -8.57 -0.86 -13.37
N PHE A 116 -7.88 0.27 -13.53
CA PHE A 116 -7.66 1.25 -12.45
C PHE A 116 -8.66 2.42 -12.56
N GLY A 117 -9.95 2.15 -12.34
CA GLY A 117 -11.03 3.09 -12.69
C GLY A 117 -11.27 4.23 -11.69
N ILE A 118 -10.41 5.26 -11.67
CA ILE A 118 -10.50 6.43 -10.78
C ILE A 118 -11.24 7.65 -11.39
N PHE A 119 -11.63 7.58 -12.66
CA PHE A 119 -12.22 8.68 -13.42
C PHE A 119 -13.50 9.30 -12.82
N GLN A 120 -14.25 8.54 -12.02
CA GLN A 120 -15.45 9.06 -11.37
C GLN A 120 -15.14 10.21 -10.40
N ILE A 121 -13.89 10.31 -9.93
CA ILE A 121 -13.47 11.38 -9.04
C ILE A 121 -13.43 12.72 -9.77
N ALA A 122 -13.06 12.76 -11.05
CA ALA A 122 -13.01 13.99 -11.83
C ALA A 122 -14.38 14.69 -11.88
N GLY A 123 -15.47 13.92 -11.94
CA GLY A 123 -16.84 14.44 -11.95
C GLY A 123 -17.30 15.07 -10.61
N ARG A 124 -16.50 14.95 -9.54
CA ARG A 124 -16.82 15.52 -8.21
C ARG A 124 -16.33 16.96 -8.05
N PHE A 125 -15.47 17.44 -8.94
CA PHE A 125 -14.84 18.76 -8.84
C PHE A 125 -15.10 19.59 -10.10
N LYS A 126 -15.34 20.89 -9.92
CA LYS A 126 -15.49 21.86 -11.02
C LYS A 126 -14.18 22.57 -11.33
N GLU A 127 -13.36 22.79 -10.30
CA GLU A 127 -12.09 23.49 -10.36
C GLU A 127 -11.01 22.55 -9.81
N PHE A 128 -9.81 22.67 -10.38
CA PHE A 128 -8.63 21.88 -10.02
C PHE A 128 -7.48 22.85 -9.73
N LYS A 129 -6.63 22.54 -8.76
CA LYS A 129 -5.47 23.37 -8.41
C LYS A 129 -4.42 23.37 -9.53
N ASN A 130 -4.28 22.24 -10.23
CA ASN A 130 -3.33 22.04 -11.31
C ASN A 130 -4.00 21.43 -12.54
N GLU A 131 -3.51 21.78 -13.72
CA GLU A 131 -4.07 21.32 -15.01
C GLU A 131 -4.00 19.79 -15.17
N TRP A 132 -2.91 19.17 -14.70
CA TRP A 132 -2.66 17.73 -14.83
C TRP A 132 -3.70 16.87 -14.09
N GLU A 133 -4.34 17.39 -13.03
CA GLU A 133 -5.16 16.58 -12.12
C GLU A 133 -6.37 15.97 -12.82
N LYS A 134 -7.08 16.77 -13.62
CA LYS A 134 -8.25 16.29 -14.35
C LYS A 134 -7.87 15.30 -15.44
N GLU A 135 -6.82 15.60 -16.19
CA GLU A 135 -6.32 14.74 -17.27
C GLU A 135 -5.84 13.39 -16.72
N TYR A 136 -5.14 13.40 -15.59
CA TYR A 136 -4.69 12.20 -14.90
C TYR A 136 -5.84 11.31 -14.45
N LEU A 137 -6.88 11.88 -13.81
CA LEU A 137 -8.05 11.11 -13.39
C LEU A 137 -8.80 10.51 -14.59
N GLU A 138 -8.86 11.22 -15.71
CA GLU A 138 -9.53 10.78 -16.93
C GLU A 138 -8.68 9.78 -17.75
N LEU A 139 -7.35 9.81 -17.59
CA LEU A 139 -6.41 8.95 -18.33
C LEU A 139 -6.73 7.46 -18.18
N CYS A 140 -7.18 7.04 -17.00
CA CYS A 140 -7.51 5.64 -16.74
C CYS A 140 -8.68 5.10 -17.57
N LYS A 141 -9.43 5.95 -18.29
CA LYS A 141 -10.41 5.49 -19.31
C LYS A 141 -9.73 4.88 -20.53
N ASN A 142 -8.50 5.29 -20.81
CA ASN A 142 -7.75 4.93 -22.02
C ASN A 142 -6.50 4.10 -21.72
N VAL A 143 -6.07 4.04 -20.46
CA VAL A 143 -4.91 3.27 -20.01
C VAL A 143 -5.35 2.27 -18.95
N THR A 144 -4.80 1.07 -19.04
CA THR A 144 -5.13 -0.06 -18.17
C THR A 144 -3.85 -0.63 -17.59
N PHE A 145 -3.90 -1.09 -16.34
CA PHE A 145 -2.80 -1.79 -15.71
C PHE A 145 -2.71 -3.21 -16.31
N ARG A 146 -1.67 -3.48 -17.10
CA ARG A 146 -1.52 -4.73 -17.86
C ARG A 146 -0.14 -5.37 -17.70
N PRO A 147 0.29 -5.75 -16.50
CA PRO A 147 1.42 -6.66 -16.36
C PRO A 147 1.10 -7.96 -17.11
N THR A 148 2.09 -8.44 -17.85
CA THR A 148 2.08 -9.78 -18.44
C THR A 148 2.73 -10.77 -17.48
N PHE A 149 2.51 -12.08 -17.69
CA PHE A 149 3.23 -13.11 -16.93
C PHE A 149 4.76 -12.94 -16.99
N ASN A 150 5.31 -12.44 -18.11
CA ASN A 150 6.74 -12.21 -18.23
C ASN A 150 7.19 -11.01 -17.38
N ASP A 151 6.38 -9.95 -17.29
CA ASP A 151 6.64 -8.82 -16.40
C ASP A 151 6.67 -9.30 -14.94
N ASP A 152 5.71 -10.12 -14.55
CA ASP A 152 5.61 -10.66 -13.18
C ASP A 152 6.78 -11.60 -12.84
N ILE A 153 7.31 -12.35 -13.81
CA ILE A 153 8.56 -13.12 -13.65
C ILE A 153 9.75 -12.19 -13.43
N ILE A 154 9.83 -11.05 -14.14
CA ILE A 154 10.91 -10.07 -13.98
C ILE A 154 10.86 -9.45 -12.58
N TYR A 155 9.67 -9.05 -12.11
CA TYR A 155 9.45 -8.56 -10.75
C TYR A 155 9.90 -9.60 -9.71
N ALA A 156 9.36 -10.81 -9.80
CA ALA A 156 9.62 -11.85 -8.82
C ALA A 156 11.11 -12.25 -8.74
N LYS A 157 11.78 -12.38 -9.89
CA LYS A 157 13.23 -12.63 -9.93
C LYS A 157 14.03 -11.48 -9.34
N THR A 158 13.65 -10.24 -9.64
CA THR A 158 14.30 -9.06 -9.06
C THR A 158 14.18 -9.09 -7.54
N PHE A 159 12.97 -9.31 -7.00
CA PHE A 159 12.73 -9.35 -5.56
C PHE A 159 13.53 -10.46 -4.85
N LEU A 160 13.64 -11.64 -5.47
CA LEU A 160 14.49 -12.72 -4.96
C LEU A 160 15.98 -12.35 -4.95
N GLU A 161 16.45 -11.66 -5.98
CA GLU A 161 17.86 -11.25 -6.13
C GLU A 161 18.29 -10.27 -5.02
N ILE A 162 17.44 -9.29 -4.69
CA ILE A 162 17.72 -8.25 -3.68
C ILE A 162 17.15 -8.56 -2.28
N ASP A 163 16.58 -9.75 -2.10
CA ASP A 163 15.93 -10.22 -0.87
C ASP A 163 14.83 -9.28 -0.34
N THR A 164 14.05 -8.69 -1.25
CA THR A 164 12.90 -7.83 -0.92
C THR A 164 11.63 -8.67 -0.87
N LYS A 165 10.83 -8.55 0.20
CA LYS A 165 9.55 -9.27 0.30
C LYS A 165 8.44 -8.54 -0.48
N PRO A 166 7.74 -9.17 -1.43
CA PRO A 166 6.58 -8.56 -2.05
C PRO A 166 5.38 -8.54 -1.10
N GLU A 167 4.73 -7.38 -0.98
CA GLU A 167 3.33 -7.23 -0.56
C GLU A 167 2.45 -7.34 -1.81
N PHE A 168 1.72 -8.44 -1.94
CA PHE A 168 0.87 -8.70 -3.09
C PHE A 168 -0.46 -7.95 -2.98
N GLU A 169 -0.69 -6.98 -3.87
CA GLU A 169 -1.89 -6.16 -3.94
C GLU A 169 -3.00 -6.94 -4.68
N ILE A 170 -3.96 -7.49 -3.93
CA ILE A 170 -5.02 -8.35 -4.43
C ILE A 170 -6.32 -7.55 -4.54
N TYR A 171 -6.68 -7.18 -5.76
CA TYR A 171 -7.90 -6.40 -6.07
C TYR A 171 -9.10 -7.27 -6.45
N GLU A 172 -8.84 -8.49 -6.93
CA GLU A 172 -9.83 -9.42 -7.47
C GLU A 172 -9.47 -10.87 -7.10
N LEU A 173 -10.48 -11.75 -7.03
CA LEU A 173 -10.29 -13.16 -6.62
C LEU A 173 -9.26 -13.91 -7.47
N GLY A 174 -9.24 -13.67 -8.78
CA GLY A 174 -8.29 -14.32 -9.69
C GLY A 174 -6.82 -14.01 -9.40
N HIS A 175 -6.53 -12.92 -8.69
CA HIS A 175 -5.16 -12.56 -8.31
C HIS A 175 -4.60 -13.55 -7.28
N VAL A 176 -5.45 -14.18 -6.46
CA VAL A 176 -5.03 -15.23 -5.51
C VAL A 176 -4.42 -16.43 -6.24
N SER A 177 -5.09 -16.91 -7.31
CA SER A 177 -4.56 -17.96 -8.17
C SER A 177 -3.26 -17.55 -8.88
N TYR A 178 -3.07 -16.26 -9.14
CA TYR A 178 -1.84 -15.73 -9.70
C TYR A 178 -0.66 -15.84 -8.72
N VAL A 179 -0.89 -15.51 -7.44
CA VAL A 179 0.10 -15.71 -6.37
C VAL A 179 0.43 -17.19 -6.19
N LYS A 180 -0.58 -18.07 -6.28
CA LYS A 180 -0.36 -19.53 -6.26
C LYS A 180 0.60 -19.98 -7.35
N TRP A 181 0.39 -19.52 -8.59
CA TRP A 181 1.30 -19.84 -9.69
C TRP A 181 2.74 -19.38 -9.40
N LEU A 182 2.94 -18.17 -8.88
CA LEU A 182 4.27 -17.68 -8.48
C LEU A 182 4.91 -18.55 -7.38
N MET A 183 4.12 -19.05 -6.44
CA MET A 183 4.59 -19.99 -5.41
C MET A 183 4.99 -21.33 -6.01
N GLU A 184 4.17 -21.90 -6.89
CA GLU A 184 4.43 -23.19 -7.55
C GLU A 184 5.69 -23.15 -8.45
N GLU A 185 5.95 -22.00 -9.08
CA GLU A 185 7.16 -21.75 -9.87
C GLU A 185 8.40 -21.41 -9.02
N ASN A 186 8.28 -21.39 -7.68
CA ASN A 186 9.34 -20.98 -6.75
C ASN A 186 9.89 -19.57 -7.02
N LEU A 187 9.02 -18.68 -7.52
CA LEU A 187 9.36 -17.30 -7.82
C LEU A 187 9.20 -16.38 -6.59
N VAL A 188 8.64 -16.88 -5.49
CA VAL A 188 8.52 -16.15 -4.22
C VAL A 188 8.76 -17.05 -3.02
N LYS A 189 9.17 -16.44 -1.89
CA LYS A 189 9.37 -17.12 -0.61
C LYS A 189 8.06 -17.14 0.17
N THR A 190 7.72 -18.28 0.77
CA THR A 190 6.61 -18.41 1.71
C THR A 190 7.07 -18.13 3.16
N PRO A 191 6.17 -17.67 4.05
CA PRO A 191 4.80 -17.27 3.76
C PRO A 191 4.73 -15.96 2.96
N VAL A 192 3.84 -15.89 1.97
CA VAL A 192 3.60 -14.67 1.18
C VAL A 192 2.85 -13.62 2.03
N HIS A 193 2.92 -12.34 1.68
CA HIS A 193 2.12 -11.29 2.31
C HIS A 193 1.08 -10.77 1.33
N LEU A 194 -0.21 -10.89 1.66
CA LEU A 194 -1.32 -10.43 0.82
C LEU A 194 -1.91 -9.14 1.36
N GLN A 195 -2.12 -8.14 0.51
CA GLN A 195 -2.90 -6.95 0.80
C GLN A 195 -4.21 -7.02 0.02
N PHE A 196 -5.33 -7.27 0.70
CA PHE A 196 -6.63 -7.22 0.04
C PHE A 196 -7.04 -5.75 -0.17
N VAL A 197 -7.16 -5.31 -1.42
CA VAL A 197 -7.43 -3.91 -1.74
C VAL A 197 -8.88 -3.73 -2.19
N PHE A 198 -9.63 -2.96 -1.40
CA PHE A 198 -11.00 -2.58 -1.72
C PHE A 198 -11.09 -1.09 -2.00
N GLY A 199 -11.96 -0.69 -2.93
CA GLY A 199 -12.22 0.72 -3.17
C GLY A 199 -13.58 0.93 -3.81
N PRO A 200 -14.19 2.13 -3.67
CA PRO A 200 -15.36 2.48 -4.46
C PRO A 200 -14.99 2.77 -5.93
N MET A 201 -13.86 2.25 -6.41
CA MET A 201 -13.35 2.44 -7.76
C MET A 201 -13.95 1.40 -8.70
N VAL A 202 -14.02 1.74 -9.99
CA VAL A 202 -14.58 0.84 -11.00
C VAL A 202 -13.53 -0.21 -11.37
N GLY A 203 -13.94 -1.48 -11.29
CA GLY A 203 -13.12 -2.63 -11.71
C GLY A 203 -12.39 -3.35 -10.58
N TRP A 204 -12.68 -3.02 -9.32
CA TRP A 204 -12.13 -3.69 -8.13
C TRP A 204 -13.27 -4.36 -7.34
N MET A 205 -12.91 -5.29 -6.46
CA MET A 205 -13.87 -5.84 -5.51
C MET A 205 -14.48 -4.74 -4.65
N THR A 206 -15.81 -4.79 -4.51
CA THR A 206 -16.56 -3.76 -3.78
C THR A 206 -16.26 -3.85 -2.28
N PRO A 207 -15.99 -2.73 -1.58
CA PRO A 207 -15.73 -2.74 -0.14
C PRO A 207 -16.97 -3.20 0.63
N SER A 208 -16.94 -4.44 1.13
CA SER A 208 -17.97 -5.01 2.00
C SER A 208 -17.41 -6.17 2.80
N VAL A 209 -18.03 -6.46 3.95
CA VAL A 209 -17.69 -7.62 4.78
C VAL A 209 -17.82 -8.93 3.99
N LYS A 210 -18.86 -9.06 3.16
CA LYS A 210 -19.05 -10.24 2.29
C LYS A 210 -17.84 -10.50 1.39
N HIS A 211 -17.32 -9.46 0.75
CA HIS A 211 -16.19 -9.60 -0.18
C HIS A 211 -14.86 -9.81 0.55
N LEU A 212 -14.68 -9.23 1.73
CA LEU A 212 -13.53 -9.51 2.58
C LEU A 212 -13.48 -10.98 3.01
N VAL A 213 -14.61 -11.53 3.50
CA VAL A 213 -14.70 -12.95 3.86
C VAL A 213 -14.43 -13.83 2.65
N LEU A 214 -15.04 -13.52 1.51
CA LEU A 214 -14.88 -14.28 0.28
C LEU A 214 -13.42 -14.38 -0.18
N ILE A 215 -12.70 -13.26 -0.25
CA ILE A 215 -11.30 -13.26 -0.74
C ILE A 215 -10.33 -13.90 0.26
N HIS A 216 -10.60 -13.74 1.56
CA HIS A 216 -9.84 -14.40 2.61
C HIS A 216 -10.02 -15.92 2.56
N ASP A 217 -11.25 -16.41 2.42
CA ASP A 217 -11.54 -17.84 2.35
C ASP A 217 -10.94 -18.46 1.07
N GLU A 218 -10.99 -17.74 -0.06
CA GLU A 218 -10.30 -18.13 -1.29
C GLU A 218 -8.80 -18.26 -1.07
N ALA A 219 -8.14 -17.28 -0.44
CA ALA A 219 -6.71 -17.34 -0.13
C ALA A 219 -6.37 -18.55 0.76
N LYS A 220 -7.20 -18.83 1.77
CA LYS A 220 -7.04 -20.00 2.64
C LYS A 220 -7.15 -21.32 1.87
N GLU A 221 -8.15 -21.46 1.01
CA GLU A 221 -8.37 -22.68 0.22
C GLU A 221 -7.28 -22.89 -0.84
N VAL A 222 -6.88 -21.82 -1.51
CA VAL A 222 -5.98 -21.86 -2.67
C VAL A 222 -4.51 -21.97 -2.26
N LEU A 223 -4.09 -21.20 -1.22
CA LEU A 223 -2.69 -21.08 -0.81
C LEU A 223 -2.34 -21.90 0.43
N GLY A 224 -3.33 -22.23 1.28
CA GLY A 224 -3.11 -22.83 2.60
C GLY A 224 -2.83 -21.77 3.67
N GLU A 225 -3.49 -21.89 4.82
CA GLU A 225 -3.50 -20.89 5.90
C GLU A 225 -2.11 -20.61 6.49
N GLU A 226 -1.21 -21.60 6.47
CA GLU A 226 0.17 -21.47 6.95
C GLU A 226 1.12 -20.78 5.94
N ASN A 227 0.70 -20.62 4.68
CA ASN A 227 1.56 -20.14 3.61
C ASN A 227 1.38 -18.64 3.31
N PHE A 228 0.51 -17.93 4.03
CA PHE A 228 0.37 -16.50 3.89
C PHE A 228 0.08 -15.76 5.19
N THR A 229 0.44 -14.49 5.20
CA THR A 229 -0.07 -13.47 6.13
C THR A 229 -0.87 -12.48 5.31
N TRP A 230 -1.77 -11.72 5.95
CA TRP A 230 -2.60 -10.80 5.19
C TRP A 230 -2.91 -9.48 5.89
N SER A 231 -3.26 -8.51 5.06
CA SER A 231 -3.69 -7.16 5.37
C SER A 231 -4.92 -6.78 4.54
N VAL A 232 -5.56 -5.68 4.91
CA VAL A 232 -6.61 -5.05 4.09
C VAL A 232 -6.42 -3.53 4.01
N ALA A 233 -6.65 -2.98 2.81
CA ALA A 233 -6.83 -1.57 2.55
C ALA A 233 -8.24 -1.34 1.99
N ALA A 234 -8.94 -0.30 2.45
CA ALA A 234 -10.27 0.03 1.94
C ALA A 234 -10.45 1.53 1.72
N GLY A 235 -10.78 1.91 0.49
CA GLY A 235 -10.87 3.30 0.06
C GLY A 235 -11.95 4.13 0.76
N GLY A 236 -11.58 5.34 1.19
CA GLY A 236 -12.48 6.36 1.74
C GLY A 236 -13.19 5.92 3.01
N ARG A 237 -14.51 6.12 3.06
CA ARG A 237 -15.34 5.86 4.26
C ARG A 237 -15.33 4.41 4.75
N PHE A 238 -14.82 3.48 3.93
CA PHE A 238 -14.79 2.05 4.25
C PHE A 238 -13.53 1.64 5.01
N GLN A 239 -12.50 2.51 5.08
CA GLN A 239 -11.21 2.22 5.71
C GLN A 239 -11.36 1.63 7.11
N ILE A 240 -11.94 2.36 8.06
CA ILE A 240 -12.05 1.91 9.45
C ILE A 240 -12.99 0.70 9.61
N PRO A 241 -14.21 0.64 9.03
CA PRO A 241 -15.07 -0.54 9.15
C PRO A 241 -14.44 -1.85 8.62
N ILE A 242 -13.78 -1.80 7.47
CA ILE A 242 -13.20 -3.00 6.83
C ILE A 242 -11.94 -3.44 7.57
N THR A 243 -11.04 -2.51 7.93
CA THR A 243 -9.86 -2.84 8.74
C THR A 243 -10.24 -3.39 10.12
N THR A 244 -11.27 -2.82 10.78
CA THR A 244 -11.80 -3.37 12.04
C THR A 244 -12.31 -4.80 11.87
N THR A 245 -13.00 -5.08 10.77
CA THR A 245 -13.49 -6.43 10.45
C THR A 245 -12.32 -7.39 10.21
N ALA A 246 -11.28 -6.96 9.51
CA ALA A 246 -10.08 -7.76 9.27
C ALA A 246 -9.36 -8.11 10.57
N ILE A 247 -9.24 -7.15 11.51
CA ILE A 247 -8.73 -7.43 12.86
C ILE A 247 -9.59 -8.51 13.54
N ALA A 248 -10.92 -8.42 13.47
CA ALA A 248 -11.82 -9.41 14.06
C ALA A 248 -11.69 -10.80 13.42
N MET A 249 -11.27 -10.87 12.15
CA MET A 249 -11.01 -12.10 11.41
C MET A 249 -9.60 -12.67 11.66
N GLY A 250 -8.75 -11.97 12.41
CA GLY A 250 -7.39 -12.41 12.72
C GLY A 250 -6.33 -12.01 11.70
N ALA A 251 -6.52 -10.90 10.97
CA ALA A 251 -5.48 -10.34 10.12
C ALA A 251 -4.21 -10.02 10.91
N GLN A 252 -3.03 -10.28 10.33
CA GLN A 252 -1.75 -9.91 10.94
C GLN A 252 -1.43 -8.43 10.75
N ASN A 253 -2.02 -7.80 9.73
CA ASN A 253 -1.78 -6.42 9.35
C ASN A 253 -3.11 -5.73 8.95
N VAL A 254 -3.16 -4.41 9.07
CA VAL A 254 -4.20 -3.56 8.50
C VAL A 254 -3.59 -2.27 7.96
N ARG A 255 -4.14 -1.76 6.86
CA ARG A 255 -3.64 -0.56 6.19
C ARG A 255 -4.64 0.60 6.30
N VAL A 256 -4.11 1.74 6.75
CA VAL A 256 -4.79 3.03 6.82
C VAL A 256 -3.86 4.11 6.26
N GLY A 257 -4.31 5.36 6.15
CA GLY A 257 -3.48 6.48 5.68
C GLY A 257 -4.16 7.34 4.62
N LEU A 258 -3.57 8.51 4.37
CA LEU A 258 -4.11 9.52 3.47
C LEU A 258 -4.16 9.07 2.00
N GLU A 259 -3.34 8.08 1.63
CA GLU A 259 -3.44 7.41 0.34
C GLU A 259 -4.82 6.77 0.11
N ASP A 260 -5.34 6.07 1.12
CA ASP A 260 -6.55 5.28 0.98
C ASP A 260 -7.80 6.10 1.37
N SER A 261 -7.68 7.04 2.30
CA SER A 261 -8.78 7.93 2.71
C SER A 261 -8.26 9.29 3.15
N ILE A 262 -8.85 10.39 2.66
CA ILE A 262 -8.54 11.74 3.14
C ILE A 262 -9.34 12.17 4.40
N TYR A 263 -10.09 11.25 5.01
CA TYR A 263 -11.02 11.55 6.11
C TYR A 263 -10.63 10.85 7.42
N ALA A 264 -10.77 11.55 8.55
CA ALA A 264 -10.68 11.03 9.93
C ALA A 264 -12.07 10.88 10.57
N GLY A 265 -13.12 10.78 9.75
CA GLY A 265 -14.51 10.72 10.18
C GLY A 265 -15.45 11.30 9.13
N LYS A 266 -16.77 11.14 9.33
CA LYS A 266 -17.75 11.65 8.38
C LYS A 266 -17.65 13.18 8.27
N GLY A 267 -17.17 13.66 7.13
CA GLY A 267 -17.01 15.10 6.86
C GLY A 267 -15.84 15.75 7.62
N VAL A 268 -14.97 14.97 8.27
CA VAL A 268 -13.79 15.46 8.97
C VAL A 268 -12.57 15.04 8.19
N MET A 269 -11.83 16.01 7.63
CA MET A 269 -10.58 15.74 6.93
C MET A 269 -9.52 15.24 7.92
N ALA A 270 -8.80 14.19 7.53
CA ALA A 270 -7.59 13.80 8.24
C ALA A 270 -6.50 14.84 7.97
N LYS A 271 -5.80 15.27 9.02
CA LYS A 271 -4.72 16.26 8.96
C LYS A 271 -3.35 15.62 8.78
N ALA A 272 -3.26 14.32 9.00
CA ALA A 272 -2.09 13.47 8.81
C ALA A 272 -2.53 12.00 8.80
N SER A 273 -1.70 11.11 8.25
CA SER A 273 -1.96 9.66 8.33
C SER A 273 -2.01 9.18 9.79
N ALA A 274 -1.29 9.87 10.69
CA ALA A 274 -1.31 9.65 12.14
C ALA A 274 -2.72 9.68 12.78
N ASP A 275 -3.64 10.48 12.23
CA ASP A 275 -5.02 10.54 12.73
C ASP A 275 -5.70 9.17 12.56
N GLN A 276 -5.53 8.55 11.40
CA GLN A 276 -6.15 7.26 11.07
C GLN A 276 -5.43 6.09 11.75
N VAL A 277 -4.10 6.15 11.86
CA VAL A 277 -3.32 5.21 12.68
C VAL A 277 -3.83 5.22 14.12
N THR A 278 -4.06 6.41 14.69
CA THR A 278 -4.61 6.54 16.06
C THR A 278 -6.01 5.93 16.16
N MET A 279 -6.87 6.17 15.17
CA MET A 279 -8.22 5.59 15.14
C MET A 279 -8.18 4.05 15.17
N ILE A 280 -7.41 3.43 14.27
CA ILE A 280 -7.37 1.96 14.18
C ILE A 280 -6.63 1.32 15.36
N LYS A 281 -5.60 1.99 15.89
CA LYS A 281 -4.93 1.59 17.15
C LYS A 281 -5.89 1.58 18.33
N ASN A 282 -6.76 2.58 18.44
CA ASN A 282 -7.77 2.62 19.50
C ASN A 282 -8.77 1.47 19.36
N VAL A 283 -9.23 1.17 18.14
CA VAL A 283 -10.08 0.00 17.89
C VAL A 283 -9.38 -1.30 18.29
N ALA A 284 -8.13 -1.50 17.85
CA ALA A 284 -7.34 -2.67 18.20
C ALA A 284 -7.20 -2.84 19.73
N LYS A 285 -6.98 -1.73 20.45
CA LYS A 285 -6.92 -1.72 21.92
C LYS A 285 -8.23 -2.18 22.56
N GLU A 286 -9.38 -1.71 22.08
CA GLU A 286 -10.70 -2.17 22.56
C GLU A 286 -10.92 -3.67 22.28
N MET A 287 -10.25 -4.22 21.27
CA MET A 287 -10.23 -5.65 20.94
C MET A 287 -9.13 -6.43 21.67
N SER A 288 -8.48 -5.84 22.68
CA SER A 288 -7.39 -6.44 23.47
C SER A 288 -6.12 -6.77 22.68
N LEU A 289 -5.88 -6.06 21.57
CA LEU A 289 -4.65 -6.14 20.77
C LEU A 289 -3.76 -4.92 21.01
N LEU A 290 -2.47 -5.09 20.73
CA LEU A 290 -1.46 -4.04 20.76
C LEU A 290 -0.89 -3.83 19.36
N PRO A 291 -0.60 -2.58 18.95
CA PRO A 291 0.14 -2.35 17.72
C PRO A 291 1.52 -3.03 17.81
N ALA A 292 1.92 -3.68 16.73
CA ALA A 292 3.27 -4.17 16.54
C ALA A 292 4.23 -2.97 16.40
N THR A 293 5.43 -3.09 16.95
CA THR A 293 6.56 -2.22 16.58
C THR A 293 7.07 -2.60 15.19
N SER A 294 7.88 -1.73 14.58
CA SER A 294 8.52 -2.05 13.29
C SER A 294 9.41 -3.29 13.36
N ASP A 295 10.09 -3.54 14.47
CA ASP A 295 10.93 -4.74 14.64
C ASP A 295 10.08 -6.00 14.81
N GLU A 296 8.97 -5.94 15.55
CA GLU A 296 8.00 -7.03 15.60
C GLU A 296 7.36 -7.29 14.23
N ALA A 297 7.09 -6.26 13.43
CA ALA A 297 6.60 -6.43 12.06
C ALA A 297 7.65 -7.12 11.16
N ARG A 298 8.93 -6.79 11.30
CA ARG A 298 10.02 -7.50 10.61
C ARG A 298 10.06 -8.99 10.97
N GLU A 299 9.90 -9.32 12.25
CA GLU A 299 9.84 -10.71 12.71
C GLU A 299 8.62 -11.45 12.17
N ILE A 300 7.42 -10.86 12.27
CA ILE A 300 6.16 -11.46 11.82
C ILE A 300 6.18 -11.72 10.30
N LEU A 301 6.71 -10.77 9.52
CA LEU A 301 6.73 -10.86 8.06
C LEU A 301 8.00 -11.54 7.52
N GLY A 302 9.01 -11.80 8.34
CA GLY A 302 10.28 -12.39 7.92
C GLY A 302 11.09 -11.46 6.99
N LEU A 303 11.23 -10.19 7.37
CA LEU A 303 11.94 -9.18 6.59
C LEU A 303 13.45 -9.22 6.84
N LYS A 304 14.23 -8.77 5.85
CA LYS A 304 15.70 -8.87 5.88
C LYS A 304 16.38 -7.97 6.92
N GLY A 305 15.72 -6.91 7.37
CA GLY A 305 16.25 -5.96 8.36
C GLY A 305 16.68 -4.61 7.75
N LEU A 306 16.57 -3.55 8.56
CA LEU A 306 16.87 -2.17 8.18
C LEU A 306 18.35 -1.93 7.85
N ASP A 307 19.25 -2.78 8.33
CA ASP A 307 20.68 -2.74 8.06
C ASP A 307 21.06 -3.28 6.67
N LYS A 308 20.11 -3.92 5.97
CA LYS A 308 20.31 -4.56 4.65
C LYS A 308 19.57 -3.87 3.51
N VAL A 309 19.24 -2.59 3.69
CA VAL A 309 18.68 -1.71 2.65
C VAL A 309 19.75 -0.74 2.16
N ASN A 310 19.57 -0.20 0.96
CA ASN A 310 20.53 0.67 0.29
C ASN A 310 20.13 2.16 0.37
N PHE A 311 19.77 2.64 1.56
CA PHE A 311 19.46 4.03 1.90
C PHE A 311 19.71 4.29 3.39
#